data_AF-A0A5C6BIU5-F1
#
_entry.id   AF-A0A5C6BIU5-F1
#
_cell.length_a   1.000
_cell.length_b   1.000
_cell.length_c   1.000
_cell.angle_alpha   90.00
_cell.angle_beta   90.00
_cell.angle_gamma   90.00
#
_symmetry.space_group_name_H-M   'P 1'
#
loop_
_entity.id
_entity.type
_entity.pdbx_description
1 polymer ?
#
loop_
_entity_poly.entity_id
_entity_poly.type
_entity_poly.pdbx_seq_one_letter_code
_entity_poly.pdbx_strand_id
1 'polypeptide(L)'
;MDSFEDQEHPPVSELSRRQRRVLGVLVEKAFTTPEYYPLTLKAATNGCNQKSNRAPVSSYNEDDVEEALDELREMGLVTVIHTDGGRAPRYRHWMRKRFSLSEPQLAILTELLLRGRQSLGELRSRSSRMVSIDSLDQLREELAGLQGLNLLQASGSLERRGVEVDHNLYAAKEGMSLPTASADVADEPSSPRAAGTPSPAPAAASDGRVDALEAVIGELRTQNQEFAVEISSLREELQRLEDNMERLRSELGG
;
A
#
# COMPACT_ATOMS: atom_id res chain seq x y z
N MET A 1 -9.83 30.00 -5.27
CA MET A 1 -10.26 29.59 -3.92
C MET A 1 -10.21 28.08 -3.93
N ASP A 2 -9.15 27.49 -3.38
CA ASP A 2 -8.97 26.03 -3.39
C ASP A 2 -9.98 25.49 -2.36
N SER A 3 -11.14 24.99 -2.82
CA SER A 3 -12.34 24.60 -2.01
C SER A 3 -12.11 23.54 -0.93
N PHE A 4 -10.86 23.15 -0.72
CA PHE A 4 -10.39 22.09 0.16
C PHE A 4 -9.96 22.64 1.53
N GLU A 5 -9.74 23.95 1.68
CA GLU A 5 -9.31 24.55 2.94
C GLU A 5 -10.43 24.63 3.99
N ASP A 6 -11.69 24.64 3.54
CA ASP A 6 -12.87 24.87 4.38
C ASP A 6 -13.67 23.59 4.68
N GLN A 7 -13.17 22.41 4.27
CA GLN A 7 -13.87 21.12 4.48
C GLN A 7 -13.24 20.32 5.62
N GLU A 8 -14.04 19.98 6.65
CA GLU A 8 -13.67 18.99 7.65
C GLU A 8 -13.60 17.60 6.98
N HIS A 9 -12.38 17.09 6.80
CA HIS A 9 -12.15 15.76 6.26
C HIS A 9 -12.10 14.70 7.37
N PRO A 10 -12.61 13.47 7.11
CA PRO A 10 -12.61 12.41 8.10
C PRO A 10 -11.18 12.07 8.56
N PRO A 11 -11.00 11.64 9.82
CA PRO A 11 -9.70 11.16 10.29
C PRO A 11 -9.26 9.96 9.47
N VAL A 12 -8.02 10.01 8.95
CA VAL A 12 -7.44 8.90 8.18
C VAL A 12 -6.74 7.98 9.15
N SER A 13 -7.35 6.84 9.45
CA SER A 13 -6.75 5.81 10.32
C SER A 13 -6.20 4.63 9.52
N GLU A 14 -6.79 4.31 8.37
CA GLU A 14 -6.46 3.12 7.59
C GLU A 14 -6.48 3.44 6.10
N LEU A 15 -5.59 2.82 5.33
CA LEU A 15 -5.59 2.88 3.87
C LEU A 15 -5.46 1.47 3.27
N SER A 16 -6.27 1.19 2.25
CA SER A 16 -6.16 -0.04 1.47
C SER A 16 -4.81 -0.13 0.77
N ARG A 17 -4.39 -1.34 0.38
CA ARG A 17 -3.14 -1.53 -0.37
C ARG A 17 -3.10 -0.72 -1.67
N ARG A 18 -4.24 -0.64 -2.37
CA ARG A 18 -4.38 0.14 -3.61
C ARG A 18 -4.21 1.64 -3.34
N GLN A 19 -4.92 2.17 -2.34
CA GLN A 19 -4.82 3.57 -1.91
C GLN A 19 -3.39 3.95 -1.53
N ARG A 20 -2.71 3.14 -0.71
CA ARG A 20 -1.32 3.39 -0.30
C ARG A 20 -0.37 3.44 -1.49
N ARG A 21 -0.54 2.53 -2.45
CA ARG A 21 0.25 2.53 -3.68
C ARG A 21 0.03 3.80 -4.49
N VAL A 22 -1.22 4.14 -4.78
CA VAL A 22 -1.58 5.31 -5.60
C VAL A 22 -1.08 6.59 -4.94
N LEU A 23 -1.33 6.75 -3.64
CA LEU A 23 -0.89 7.91 -2.87
C LEU A 23 0.64 8.03 -2.83
N GLY A 24 1.34 6.92 -2.57
CA GLY A 24 2.80 6.89 -2.61
C GLY A 24 3.38 7.27 -3.96
N VAL A 25 2.74 6.86 -5.07
CA VAL A 25 3.15 7.23 -6.42
C VAL A 25 2.98 8.72 -6.67
N LEU A 26 1.84 9.30 -6.28
CA LEU A 26 1.61 10.74 -6.43
C LEU A 26 2.67 11.56 -5.70
N VAL A 27 3.00 11.17 -4.46
CA VAL A 27 4.02 11.87 -3.66
C VAL A 27 5.43 11.66 -4.24
N GLU A 28 5.80 10.42 -4.59
CA GLU A 28 7.10 10.11 -5.19
C GLU A 28 7.33 10.96 -6.45
N LYS A 29 6.33 11.06 -7.33
CA LYS A 29 6.45 11.83 -8.57
C LYS A 29 6.40 13.34 -8.36
N ALA A 30 5.77 13.83 -7.30
CA ALA A 30 5.84 15.25 -6.95
C ALA A 30 7.29 15.68 -6.60
N PHE A 31 8.07 14.83 -5.94
CA PHE A 31 9.48 15.09 -5.63
C PHE A 31 10.43 14.79 -6.79
N THR A 32 10.27 13.63 -7.42
CA THR A 32 11.27 13.12 -8.37
C THR A 32 11.07 13.59 -9.81
N THR A 33 9.84 13.98 -10.16
CA THR A 33 9.46 14.40 -11.52
C THR A 33 8.43 15.54 -11.48
N PRO A 34 8.75 16.68 -10.85
CA PRO A 34 7.82 17.80 -10.66
C PRO A 34 7.29 18.38 -11.98
N GLU A 35 8.05 18.26 -13.07
CA GLU A 35 7.68 18.72 -14.41
C GLU A 35 6.48 17.97 -15.02
N TYR A 36 6.24 16.73 -14.57
CA TYR A 36 5.11 15.91 -15.01
C TYR A 36 3.94 15.93 -14.01
N TYR A 37 4.12 16.57 -12.85
CA TYR A 37 3.12 16.67 -11.80
C TYR A 37 2.26 17.93 -11.96
N PRO A 38 0.93 17.89 -11.74
CA PRO A 38 0.09 16.78 -11.28
C PRO A 38 -0.12 15.68 -12.36
N LEU A 39 -0.28 14.43 -11.90
CA LEU A 39 -0.30 13.25 -12.77
C LEU A 39 -1.66 13.03 -13.43
N THR A 40 -1.69 12.52 -14.66
CA THR A 40 -2.91 11.95 -15.26
C THR A 40 -3.19 10.55 -14.69
N LEU A 41 -4.42 10.03 -14.87
CA LEU A 41 -4.78 8.65 -14.48
C LEU A 41 -3.77 7.63 -15.01
N LYS A 42 -3.51 7.67 -16.31
CA LYS A 42 -2.53 6.79 -16.98
C LYS A 42 -1.11 6.89 -16.38
N ALA A 43 -0.65 8.10 -16.03
CA ALA A 43 0.65 8.28 -15.42
C ALA A 43 0.70 7.70 -14.00
N ALA A 44 -0.38 7.84 -13.22
CA ALA A 44 -0.52 7.22 -11.92
C ALA A 44 -0.53 5.68 -12.02
N THR A 45 -1.30 5.10 -12.96
CA THR A 45 -1.35 3.64 -13.21
C THR A 45 0.02 3.09 -13.58
N ASN A 46 0.72 3.74 -14.52
CA ASN A 46 2.09 3.37 -14.89
C ASN A 46 3.04 3.44 -13.69
N GLY A 47 2.91 4.47 -12.85
CA GLY A 47 3.70 4.62 -11.62
C GLY A 47 3.42 3.53 -10.59
N CYS A 48 2.17 3.08 -10.47
CA CYS A 48 1.77 2.01 -9.55
C CYS A 48 2.43 0.68 -9.92
N ASN A 49 2.51 0.39 -11.22
CA ASN A 49 2.96 -0.89 -11.78
C ASN A 49 4.46 -0.92 -12.14
N GLN A 50 5.26 0.06 -11.68
CA GLN A 50 6.71 0.04 -11.90
C GLN A 50 7.35 -1.21 -11.27
N LYS A 51 8.28 -1.84 -11.99
CA LYS A 51 9.02 -3.01 -11.48
C LYS A 51 10.06 -2.66 -10.42
N SER A 52 10.55 -1.42 -10.45
CA SER A 52 11.51 -0.90 -9.48
C SER A 52 10.79 -0.07 -8.43
N ASN A 53 11.37 -0.01 -7.24
CA ASN A 53 10.88 0.80 -6.13
C ASN A 53 9.45 0.47 -5.66
N ARG A 54 8.97 -0.76 -5.92
CA ARG A 54 7.68 -1.28 -5.45
C ARG A 54 7.90 -2.62 -4.78
N ALA A 55 7.32 -2.81 -3.60
CA ALA A 55 7.23 -4.13 -2.98
C ALA A 55 5.86 -4.28 -2.30
N PRO A 56 5.01 -5.24 -2.73
CA PRO A 56 5.17 -6.12 -3.90
C PRO A 56 4.98 -5.36 -5.23
N VAL A 57 5.47 -5.92 -6.34
CA VAL A 57 5.12 -5.43 -7.68
C VAL A 57 3.61 -5.66 -7.92
N SER A 58 2.93 -4.69 -8.50
CA SER A 58 1.49 -4.75 -8.79
C SER A 58 1.20 -4.71 -10.29
N SER A 59 -0.04 -5.01 -10.65
CA SER A 59 -0.57 -4.93 -12.01
C SER A 59 -2.01 -4.39 -12.00
N TYR A 60 -2.19 -3.18 -11.48
CA TYR A 60 -3.50 -2.51 -11.44
C TYR A 60 -3.90 -2.03 -12.84
N ASN A 61 -5.19 -2.12 -13.16
CA ASN A 61 -5.74 -1.49 -14.36
C ASN A 61 -6.07 0.00 -14.08
N GLU A 62 -6.61 0.72 -15.06
CA GLU A 62 -6.97 2.15 -14.86
C GLU A 62 -8.16 2.30 -13.91
N ASP A 63 -9.16 1.40 -13.98
CA ASP A 63 -10.35 1.42 -13.12
C ASP A 63 -9.98 1.25 -11.62
N ASP A 64 -9.07 0.33 -11.30
CA ASP A 64 -8.52 0.10 -9.96
C ASP A 64 -7.90 1.37 -9.35
N VAL A 65 -7.22 2.13 -10.20
CA VAL A 65 -6.50 3.35 -9.80
C VAL A 65 -7.47 4.52 -9.71
N GLU A 66 -8.44 4.60 -10.60
CA GLU A 66 -9.51 5.61 -10.56
C GLU A 66 -10.36 5.45 -9.31
N GLU A 67 -10.82 4.24 -8.99
CA GLU A 67 -11.54 3.92 -7.75
C GLU A 67 -10.74 4.38 -6.51
N ALA A 68 -9.45 4.02 -6.45
CA ALA A 68 -8.60 4.43 -5.34
C ALA A 68 -8.36 5.95 -5.27
N LEU A 69 -8.30 6.65 -6.40
CA LEU A 69 -8.17 8.11 -6.45
C LEU A 69 -9.45 8.79 -5.95
N ASP A 70 -10.62 8.25 -6.28
CA ASP A 70 -11.90 8.76 -5.81
C ASP A 70 -12.04 8.57 -4.30
N GLU A 71 -11.74 7.39 -3.77
CA GLU A 71 -11.73 7.14 -2.32
C GLU A 71 -10.75 8.08 -1.59
N LEU A 72 -9.54 8.26 -2.12
CA LEU A 72 -8.54 9.17 -1.55
C LEU A 72 -8.99 10.64 -1.62
N ARG A 73 -9.80 11.01 -2.60
CA ARG A 73 -10.38 12.35 -2.71
C ARG A 73 -11.44 12.58 -1.63
N GLU A 74 -12.30 11.60 -1.38
CA GLU A 74 -13.29 11.65 -0.29
C GLU A 74 -12.61 11.79 1.08
N MET A 75 -11.45 11.13 1.26
CA MET A 75 -10.63 11.26 2.48
C MET A 75 -9.86 12.58 2.60
N GLY A 76 -9.91 13.44 1.59
CA GLY A 76 -9.14 14.69 1.59
C GLY A 76 -7.63 14.51 1.40
N LEU A 77 -7.19 13.41 0.78
CA LEU A 77 -5.77 13.13 0.53
C LEU A 77 -5.34 13.48 -0.90
N VAL A 78 -6.29 13.52 -1.84
CA VAL A 78 -6.07 13.82 -3.26
C VAL A 78 -7.08 14.84 -3.74
N THR A 79 -6.68 15.69 -4.68
CA THR A 79 -7.56 16.61 -5.39
C THR A 79 -7.41 16.47 -6.90
N VAL A 80 -8.48 16.78 -7.63
CA VAL A 80 -8.53 16.74 -9.09
C VAL A 80 -8.46 18.15 -9.64
N ILE A 81 -7.44 18.39 -10.47
CA ILE A 81 -7.24 19.64 -11.18
C ILE A 81 -7.79 19.46 -12.59
N HIS A 82 -8.86 20.19 -12.88
CA HIS A 82 -9.40 20.33 -14.21
C HIS A 82 -8.67 21.49 -14.88
N THR A 83 -7.97 21.21 -15.97
CA THR A 83 -7.35 22.28 -16.77
C THR A 83 -8.39 22.82 -17.73
N ASP A 84 -8.53 24.16 -17.80
CA ASP A 84 -9.44 24.80 -18.74
C ASP A 84 -9.14 24.36 -20.18
N GLY A 85 -10.18 23.90 -20.89
CA GLY A 85 -10.07 23.43 -22.29
C GLY A 85 -10.22 21.93 -22.53
N GLY A 86 -10.87 21.17 -21.63
CA GLY A 86 -11.25 19.78 -21.90
C GLY A 86 -10.11 18.76 -21.87
N ARG A 87 -8.98 19.10 -21.20
CA ARG A 87 -7.88 18.15 -21.00
C ARG A 87 -8.24 17.11 -19.95
N ALA A 88 -7.65 15.93 -20.07
CA ALA A 88 -7.81 14.83 -19.12
C ALA A 88 -7.55 15.29 -17.66
N PRO A 89 -8.31 14.76 -16.68
CA PRO A 89 -8.16 15.13 -15.26
C PRO A 89 -6.75 14.82 -14.77
N ARG A 90 -6.26 15.68 -13.88
CA ARG A 90 -4.95 15.51 -13.23
C ARG A 90 -5.09 15.47 -11.72
N TYR A 91 -4.30 14.64 -11.07
CA TYR A 91 -4.40 14.32 -9.66
C TYR A 91 -3.21 14.87 -8.88
N ARG A 92 -3.49 15.51 -7.75
CA ARG A 92 -2.52 16.12 -6.83
C ARG A 92 -2.74 15.59 -5.41
N HIS A 93 -1.69 15.16 -4.72
CA HIS A 93 -1.73 14.78 -3.31
C HIS A 93 -1.75 16.01 -2.38
N TRP A 94 -2.34 15.85 -1.19
CA TRP A 94 -2.43 16.86 -0.13
C TRP A 94 -1.79 16.40 1.20
N MET A 95 -1.10 15.26 1.19
CA MET A 95 -0.40 14.64 2.33
C MET A 95 0.33 15.63 3.25
N ARG A 96 1.16 16.51 2.68
CA ARG A 96 1.96 17.48 3.45
C ARG A 96 1.09 18.36 4.35
N LYS A 97 -0.02 18.88 3.81
CA LYS A 97 -0.93 19.76 4.54
C LYS A 97 -1.83 18.96 5.48
N ARG A 98 -2.34 17.81 5.02
CA ARG A 98 -3.29 16.96 5.76
C ARG A 98 -2.72 16.38 7.06
N PHE A 99 -1.42 16.06 7.06
CA PHE A 99 -0.71 15.48 8.21
C PHE A 99 0.34 16.43 8.81
N SER A 100 0.42 17.67 8.31
CA SER A 100 1.40 18.69 8.74
C SER A 100 2.85 18.19 8.72
N LEU A 101 3.22 17.44 7.67
CA LEU A 101 4.51 16.76 7.57
C LEU A 101 5.62 17.67 7.03
N SER A 102 6.85 17.44 7.49
CA SER A 102 8.06 17.96 6.84
C SER A 102 8.31 17.22 5.51
N GLU A 103 9.14 17.81 4.63
CA GLU A 103 9.51 17.15 3.37
C GLU A 103 10.28 15.84 3.59
N PRO A 104 11.26 15.76 4.53
CA PRO A 104 11.89 14.48 4.89
C PRO A 104 10.89 13.45 5.41
N GLN A 105 9.97 13.84 6.30
CA GLN A 105 8.94 12.93 6.83
C GLN A 105 8.04 12.39 5.72
N LEU A 106 7.64 13.25 4.79
CA LEU A 106 6.80 12.86 3.66
C LEU A 106 7.55 11.89 2.73
N ALA A 107 8.83 12.11 2.47
CA ALA A 107 9.67 11.19 1.71
C ALA A 107 9.80 9.82 2.40
N ILE A 108 10.07 9.82 3.71
CA ILE A 108 10.18 8.60 4.52
C ILE A 108 8.88 7.80 4.48
N LEU A 109 7.74 8.45 4.75
CA LEU A 109 6.44 7.82 4.74
C LEU A 109 6.11 7.26 3.34
N THR A 110 6.43 8.00 2.28
CA THR A 110 6.23 7.55 0.89
C THR A 110 7.01 6.28 0.58
N GLU A 111 8.27 6.20 0.99
CA GLU A 111 9.09 5.00 0.79
C GLU A 111 8.51 3.78 1.52
N LEU A 112 7.98 3.98 2.74
CA LEU A 112 7.28 2.93 3.49
C LEU A 112 5.96 2.52 2.83
N LEU A 113 5.16 3.46 2.29
CA LEU A 113 3.92 3.11 1.59
C LEU A 113 4.16 2.30 0.31
N LEU A 114 5.31 2.50 -0.35
CA LEU A 114 5.65 1.84 -1.61
C LEU A 114 6.31 0.47 -1.44
N ARG A 115 7.04 0.24 -0.33
CA ARG A 115 7.78 -1.02 -0.10
C ARG A 115 7.54 -1.70 1.24
N GLY A 116 6.77 -1.09 2.13
CA GLY A 116 6.52 -1.57 3.49
C GLY A 116 7.77 -1.49 4.38
N ARG A 117 7.80 -2.39 5.36
CA ARG A 117 8.83 -2.54 6.39
C ARG A 117 10.26 -2.53 5.85
N GLN A 118 11.09 -1.67 6.43
CA GLN A 118 12.49 -1.50 6.03
C GLN A 118 13.39 -1.23 7.24
N SER A 119 14.68 -1.53 7.10
CA SER A 119 15.70 -1.12 8.05
C SER A 119 16.02 0.38 7.92
N LEU A 120 16.50 1.01 9.00
CA LEU A 120 16.88 2.44 8.99
C LEU A 120 17.91 2.79 7.89
N GLY A 121 18.88 1.89 7.66
CA GLY A 121 19.93 2.11 6.65
C GLY A 121 19.40 2.11 5.22
N GLU A 122 18.52 1.16 4.90
CA GLU A 122 17.84 1.11 3.60
C GLU A 122 16.91 2.29 3.40
N LEU A 123 16.12 2.61 4.44
CA LEU A 123 15.15 3.69 4.42
C LEU A 123 15.81 5.04 4.17
N ARG A 124 16.96 5.32 4.81
CA ARG A 124 17.74 6.54 4.53
C ARG A 124 18.11 6.61 3.06
N SER A 125 18.79 5.58 2.56
CA SER A 125 19.32 5.55 1.18
C SER A 125 18.22 5.68 0.12
N ARG A 126 17.07 5.03 0.34
CA ARG A 126 15.96 5.06 -0.62
C ARG A 126 15.17 6.37 -0.54
N SER A 127 14.87 6.86 0.66
CA SER A 127 14.16 8.13 0.86
C SER A 127 14.98 9.34 0.39
N SER A 128 16.32 9.26 0.47
CA SER A 128 17.23 10.30 -0.04
C SER A 128 17.14 10.57 -1.54
N ARG A 129 16.42 9.71 -2.30
CA ARG A 129 16.11 9.97 -3.72
C ARG A 129 15.03 11.03 -3.91
N MET A 130 14.18 11.24 -2.91
CA MET A 130 13.14 12.27 -2.93
C MET A 130 13.62 13.55 -2.23
N VAL A 131 14.18 13.42 -1.02
CA VAL A 131 14.65 14.54 -0.19
C VAL A 131 15.93 14.14 0.51
N SER A 132 16.97 14.97 0.48
CA SER A 132 18.27 14.64 1.14
C SER A 132 18.08 14.40 2.64
N ILE A 133 18.68 13.31 3.14
CA ILE A 133 18.74 12.97 4.56
C ILE A 133 20.21 12.71 4.90
N ASP A 134 20.83 13.71 5.51
CA ASP A 134 22.28 13.83 5.58
C ASP A 134 22.89 12.87 6.60
N SER A 135 22.15 12.56 7.68
CA SER A 135 22.62 11.65 8.74
C SER A 135 21.54 10.66 9.19
N LEU A 136 21.98 9.59 9.87
CA LEU A 136 21.05 8.68 10.54
C LEU A 136 20.37 9.33 11.75
N ASP A 137 20.97 10.37 12.34
CA ASP A 137 20.38 11.08 13.47
C ASP A 137 19.23 11.96 13.02
N GLN A 138 19.39 12.68 11.90
CA GLN A 138 18.29 13.39 11.24
C GLN A 138 17.15 12.42 10.88
N LEU A 139 17.46 11.23 10.35
CA LEU A 139 16.43 10.22 10.08
C LEU A 139 15.66 9.85 11.36
N ARG A 140 16.35 9.63 12.49
CA ARG A 140 15.70 9.27 13.76
C ARG A 140 14.82 10.37 14.31
N GLU A 141 15.24 11.63 14.21
CA GLU A 141 14.42 12.78 14.60
C GLU A 141 13.12 12.85 13.80
N GLU A 142 13.20 12.68 12.48
CA GLU A 142 12.03 12.70 11.61
C GLU A 142 11.11 11.48 11.84
N LEU A 143 11.69 10.30 12.12
CA LEU A 143 10.93 9.11 12.49
C LEU A 143 10.22 9.27 13.84
N ALA A 144 10.86 9.90 14.83
CA ALA A 144 10.23 10.21 16.11
C ALA A 144 9.04 11.17 15.94
N GLY A 145 9.17 12.17 15.05
CA GLY A 145 8.07 13.04 14.65
C GLY A 145 6.89 12.27 14.04
N LEU A 146 7.17 11.33 13.13
CA LEU A 146 6.15 10.46 12.53
C LEU A 146 5.49 9.50 13.52
N GLN A 147 6.23 9.01 14.52
CA GLN A 147 5.67 8.21 15.61
C GLN A 147 4.72 9.03 16.49
N GLY A 148 5.07 10.28 16.81
CA GLY A 148 4.19 11.19 17.56
C GLY A 148 2.86 11.48 16.85
N LEU A 149 2.82 11.37 15.53
CA LEU A 149 1.62 11.51 14.70
C LEU A 149 0.86 10.19 14.48
N ASN A 150 1.30 9.08 15.09
CA ASN A 150 0.77 7.73 14.89
C ASN A 150 0.79 7.25 13.42
N LEU A 151 1.69 7.77 12.59
CA LEU A 151 1.84 7.39 11.17
C LEU A 151 2.89 6.30 10.95
N LEU A 152 3.72 6.05 11.96
CA LEU A 152 4.85 5.13 11.91
C LEU A 152 4.87 4.20 13.12
N GLN A 153 5.23 2.95 12.87
CA GLN A 153 5.48 1.91 13.86
C GLN A 153 6.93 1.44 13.75
N ALA A 154 7.53 1.07 14.88
CA ALA A 154 8.89 0.55 14.96
C ALA A 154 8.91 -0.74 15.77
N SER A 155 9.76 -1.69 15.38
CA SER A 155 9.95 -2.97 16.07
C SER A 155 10.64 -2.81 17.45
N GLY A 156 11.21 -1.64 17.73
CA GLY A 156 11.83 -1.31 19.01
C GLY A 156 12.31 0.14 19.07
N SER A 157 13.10 0.48 20.09
CA SER A 157 13.71 1.83 20.20
C SER A 157 14.59 2.13 18.99
N LEU A 158 14.35 3.27 18.34
CA LEU A 158 15.06 3.75 17.13
C LEU A 158 16.58 3.89 17.30
N GLU A 159 17.06 3.89 18.55
CA GLU A 159 18.48 3.96 18.89
C GLU A 159 19.18 2.59 18.78
N ARG A 160 18.42 1.49 18.87
CA ARG A 160 18.98 0.13 18.77
C ARG A 160 19.40 -0.19 17.33
N ARG A 161 20.42 -1.04 17.19
CA ARG A 161 20.81 -1.60 15.89
C ARG A 161 19.82 -2.68 15.48
N GLY A 162 19.55 -2.77 14.17
CA GLY A 162 18.65 -3.78 13.60
C GLY A 162 17.16 -3.46 13.70
N VAL A 163 16.80 -2.21 14.01
CA VAL A 163 15.40 -1.78 14.07
C VAL A 163 14.83 -1.69 12.66
N GLU A 164 13.69 -2.32 12.49
CA GLU A 164 12.83 -2.16 11.32
C GLU A 164 11.68 -1.21 11.66
N VAL A 165 11.31 -0.39 10.69
CA VAL A 165 10.21 0.56 10.78
C VAL A 165 9.23 0.32 9.63
N ASP A 166 7.96 0.58 9.89
CA ASP A 166 6.89 0.47 8.90
C ASP A 166 5.84 1.57 9.12
N HIS A 167 5.00 1.82 8.14
CA HIS A 167 3.88 2.75 8.29
C HIS A 167 2.77 2.13 9.17
N ASN A 168 1.97 2.96 9.83
CA ASN A 168 0.85 2.51 10.67
C ASN A 168 -0.52 2.56 9.95
N LEU A 169 -0.55 2.98 8.69
CA LEU A 169 -1.78 3.12 7.88
C LEU A 169 -2.31 1.79 7.30
N TYR A 170 -1.97 0.65 7.90
CA TYR A 170 -2.51 -0.65 7.48
C TYR A 170 -3.97 -0.77 7.90
N ALA A 171 -4.80 -1.44 7.09
CA ALA A 171 -6.13 -1.83 7.54
C ALA A 171 -6.00 -2.84 8.70
N ALA A 172 -6.86 -2.75 9.72
CA ALA A 172 -6.80 -3.62 10.90
C ALA A 172 -6.81 -5.13 10.53
N LYS A 173 -7.43 -5.47 9.40
CA LYS A 173 -7.52 -6.84 8.87
C LYS A 173 -6.20 -7.38 8.32
N GLU A 174 -5.21 -6.53 8.06
CA GLU A 174 -3.93 -6.96 7.48
C GLU A 174 -2.93 -7.51 8.51
N GLY A 175 -3.17 -7.29 9.81
CA GLY A 175 -2.34 -7.87 10.88
C GLY A 175 -0.87 -7.44 10.86
N MET A 176 -0.53 -6.39 10.12
CA MET A 176 0.83 -5.86 9.94
C MET A 176 1.21 -4.91 11.10
N SER A 177 0.94 -5.33 12.34
CA SER A 177 1.41 -4.62 13.52
C SER A 177 2.80 -5.14 13.89
N LEU A 178 3.78 -4.25 14.00
CA LEU A 178 5.09 -4.59 14.54
C LEU A 178 4.94 -4.80 16.04
N PRO A 179 5.46 -5.90 16.60
CA PRO A 179 5.48 -6.08 18.05
C PRO A 179 6.26 -4.92 18.65
N THR A 180 5.54 -4.02 19.32
CA THR A 180 6.15 -2.89 20.02
C THR A 180 6.78 -3.48 21.28
N ALA A 181 8.10 -3.67 21.29
CA ALA A 181 8.80 -4.15 22.47
C ALA A 181 8.75 -3.08 23.57
N SER A 182 7.68 -3.06 24.35
CA SER A 182 7.55 -2.28 25.59
C SER A 182 7.47 -3.23 26.79
N ALA A 183 8.55 -3.17 27.58
CA ALA A 183 8.73 -3.60 28.97
C ALA A 183 8.73 -5.10 29.35
N ASP A 184 9.83 -5.48 30.00
CA ASP A 184 10.11 -6.64 30.87
C ASP A 184 10.22 -8.05 30.28
N VAL A 185 11.40 -8.35 29.72
CA VAL A 185 12.11 -9.59 30.07
C VAL A 185 13.58 -9.26 30.32
N ALA A 186 14.07 -9.74 31.46
CA ALA A 186 15.32 -9.38 32.10
C ALA A 186 16.59 -9.58 31.27
N ASP A 187 17.57 -8.76 31.65
CA ASP A 187 19.01 -8.86 31.47
C ASP A 187 19.56 -10.30 31.36
N GLU A 188 20.18 -10.61 30.23
CA GLU A 188 21.32 -11.55 30.19
C GLU A 188 22.45 -10.93 29.34
N PRO A 189 23.66 -10.79 29.88
CA PRO A 189 24.77 -10.15 29.18
C PRO A 189 25.48 -11.15 28.27
N SER A 190 25.28 -11.05 26.95
CA SER A 190 26.08 -11.81 25.99
C SER A 190 27.37 -11.06 25.65
N SER A 191 28.45 -11.38 26.37
CA SER A 191 29.84 -11.10 25.94
C SER A 191 30.27 -12.05 24.80
N PRO A 192 31.32 -11.70 24.02
CA PRO A 192 31.46 -12.10 22.62
C PRO A 192 32.12 -13.48 22.46
N ARG A 193 31.67 -14.26 21.47
CA ARG A 193 32.40 -15.46 21.02
C ARG A 193 32.78 -15.35 19.56
N ALA A 194 34.08 -15.19 19.32
CA ALA A 194 34.71 -15.38 18.03
C ALA A 194 34.76 -16.87 17.64
N ALA A 195 34.58 -17.10 16.34
CA ALA A 195 35.02 -18.21 15.49
C ALA A 195 34.90 -19.66 16.00
N GLY A 196 34.04 -20.43 15.31
CA GLY A 196 34.05 -21.89 15.29
C GLY A 196 33.00 -22.46 14.32
N THR A 197 33.45 -22.82 13.11
CA THR A 197 32.97 -23.87 12.17
C THR A 197 31.46 -24.10 11.91
N PRO A 198 31.02 -24.25 10.64
CA PRO A 198 29.60 -24.47 10.30
C PRO A 198 29.18 -25.93 10.47
N SER A 199 27.97 -26.15 11.00
CA SER A 199 27.23 -27.42 10.90
C SER A 199 25.75 -27.12 10.59
N PRO A 200 25.05 -27.98 9.82
CA PRO A 200 23.91 -27.60 8.97
C PRO A 200 22.54 -27.60 9.66
N ALA A 201 21.58 -26.99 8.96
CA ALA A 201 20.19 -26.62 9.27
C ALA A 201 19.26 -27.67 9.93
N PRO A 202 18.06 -27.25 10.36
CA PRO A 202 16.84 -28.04 10.20
C PRO A 202 16.02 -27.51 9.00
N ALA A 203 16.07 -28.22 7.86
CA ALA A 203 15.24 -27.96 6.68
C ALA A 203 13.80 -28.48 6.80
N ALA A 204 13.44 -29.16 7.89
CA ALA A 204 12.15 -29.83 8.05
C ALA A 204 10.96 -28.90 8.37
N ALA A 205 11.21 -27.67 8.83
CA ALA A 205 10.14 -26.73 9.21
C ALA A 205 9.60 -25.92 8.02
N SER A 206 10.39 -25.76 6.94
CA SER A 206 9.95 -25.09 5.71
C SER A 206 9.07 -25.98 4.84
N ASP A 207 9.40 -27.27 4.74
CA ASP A 207 8.66 -28.20 3.87
C ASP A 207 7.20 -28.36 4.33
N GLY A 208 6.95 -28.53 5.63
CA GLY A 208 5.59 -28.65 6.15
C GLY A 208 4.70 -27.41 5.95
N ARG A 209 5.31 -26.21 5.84
CA ARG A 209 4.56 -24.98 5.54
C ARG A 209 4.28 -24.85 4.04
N VAL A 210 5.19 -25.33 3.19
CA VAL A 210 5.00 -25.39 1.73
C VAL A 210 3.90 -26.40 1.40
N ASP A 211 3.92 -27.59 2.00
CA ASP A 211 2.89 -28.62 1.79
C ASP A 211 1.49 -28.13 2.21
N ALA A 212 1.40 -27.42 3.34
CA ALA A 212 0.14 -26.84 3.81
C ALA A 212 -0.37 -25.73 2.87
N LEU A 213 0.52 -24.92 2.31
CA LEU A 213 0.17 -23.88 1.34
C LEU A 213 -0.28 -24.48 0.00
N GLU A 214 0.37 -25.56 -0.46
CA GLU A 214 0.00 -26.25 -1.68
C GLU A 214 -1.38 -26.93 -1.56
N ALA A 215 -1.70 -27.50 -0.40
CA ALA A 215 -3.02 -28.04 -0.11
C ALA A 215 -4.11 -26.96 -0.19
N VAL A 216 -3.88 -25.80 0.43
CA VAL A 216 -4.82 -24.66 0.40
C VAL A 216 -4.98 -24.10 -1.03
N ILE A 217 -3.91 -24.04 -1.82
CA ILE A 217 -3.98 -23.62 -3.24
C ILE A 217 -4.77 -24.64 -4.06
N GLY A 218 -4.62 -25.94 -3.79
CA GLY A 218 -5.39 -27.00 -4.43
C GLY A 218 -6.89 -26.83 -4.16
N GLU A 219 -7.25 -26.64 -2.88
CA GLU A 219 -8.65 -26.44 -2.46
C GLU A 219 -9.27 -25.19 -3.10
N LEU A 220 -8.57 -24.05 -3.06
CA LEU A 220 -9.04 -22.81 -3.68
C LEU A 220 -9.21 -22.92 -5.19
N ARG A 221 -8.36 -23.70 -5.88
CA ARG A 221 -8.50 -23.94 -7.32
C ARG A 221 -9.74 -24.77 -7.62
N THR A 222 -10.02 -25.79 -6.82
CA THR A 222 -11.25 -26.59 -6.95
C THR A 222 -12.49 -25.72 -6.73
N GLN A 223 -12.52 -24.91 -5.66
CA GLN A 223 -13.64 -24.00 -5.39
C GLN A 223 -13.86 -23.00 -6.54
N ASN A 224 -12.78 -22.44 -7.11
CA ASN A 224 -12.89 -21.54 -8.26
C ASN A 224 -13.42 -22.24 -9.52
N GLN A 225 -13.08 -23.51 -9.73
CA GLN A 225 -13.63 -24.30 -10.84
C GLN A 225 -15.12 -24.59 -10.64
N GLU A 226 -15.53 -24.94 -9.42
CA GLU A 226 -16.94 -25.15 -9.08
C GLU A 226 -17.77 -23.88 -9.28
N PHE A 227 -17.30 -22.73 -8.78
CA PHE A 227 -17.98 -21.45 -9.00
C PHE A 227 -18.04 -21.07 -10.48
N ALA A 228 -16.99 -21.36 -11.27
CA ALA A 228 -17.01 -21.09 -12.70
C ALA A 228 -18.09 -21.92 -13.42
N VAL A 229 -18.25 -23.19 -13.03
CA VAL A 229 -19.32 -24.05 -13.55
C VAL A 229 -20.69 -23.53 -13.12
N GLU A 230 -20.86 -23.14 -11.86
CA GLU A 230 -22.12 -22.61 -11.34
C GLU A 230 -22.55 -21.31 -12.05
N ILE A 231 -21.61 -20.38 -12.25
CA ILE A 231 -21.85 -19.14 -13.01
C ILE A 231 -22.25 -19.45 -14.45
N SER A 232 -21.63 -20.46 -15.09
CA SER A 232 -21.98 -20.85 -16.44
C SER A 232 -23.40 -21.42 -16.53
N SER A 233 -23.80 -22.25 -15.57
CA SER A 233 -25.15 -22.81 -15.47
C SER A 233 -26.20 -21.72 -15.24
N LEU A 234 -25.94 -20.78 -14.31
CA LEU A 234 -26.83 -19.66 -14.04
C LEU A 234 -27.03 -18.76 -15.26
N ARG A 235 -25.96 -18.52 -16.04
CA ARG A 235 -26.07 -17.75 -17.29
C ARG A 235 -26.92 -18.46 -18.33
N GLU A 236 -26.79 -19.77 -18.47
CA GLU A 236 -27.65 -20.55 -19.37
C GLU A 236 -29.11 -20.53 -18.93
N GLU A 237 -29.39 -20.63 -17.62
CA GLU A 237 -30.75 -20.52 -17.09
C GLU A 237 -31.37 -19.13 -17.34
N LEU A 238 -30.60 -18.07 -17.13
CA LEU A 238 -31.03 -16.70 -17.44
C LEU A 238 -31.35 -16.54 -18.92
N GLN A 239 -30.50 -17.04 -19.82
CA GLN A 239 -30.77 -16.99 -21.25
C GLN A 239 -32.07 -17.72 -21.62
N ARG A 240 -32.29 -18.92 -21.07
CA ARG A 240 -33.54 -19.67 -21.30
C ARG A 240 -34.76 -18.93 -20.79
N LEU A 241 -34.64 -18.23 -19.66
CA LEU A 241 -35.74 -17.46 -19.09
C LEU A 241 -36.06 -16.23 -19.95
N GLU A 242 -35.03 -15.54 -20.44
CA GLU A 242 -35.17 -14.43 -21.39
C GLU A 242 -35.86 -14.88 -22.69
N ASP A 243 -35.38 -15.96 -23.32
CA ASP A 243 -35.97 -16.52 -24.54
C ASP A 243 -37.46 -16.91 -24.33
N ASN A 244 -37.78 -17.50 -23.17
CA ASN A 244 -39.16 -17.84 -22.82
C ASN A 244 -40.05 -16.60 -22.62
N MET A 245 -39.53 -15.56 -21.98
CA MET A 245 -40.25 -14.29 -21.80
C MET A 245 -40.49 -13.59 -23.13
N GLU A 246 -39.51 -13.59 -24.04
CA GLU A 246 -39.69 -13.05 -25.39
C GLU A 246 -40.77 -13.81 -26.16
N ARG A 247 -40.79 -15.15 -26.07
CA ARG A 247 -41.83 -15.97 -26.69
C ARG A 247 -43.22 -15.67 -26.14
N LEU A 248 -43.38 -15.64 -24.82
CA LEU A 248 -44.65 -15.30 -24.16
C LEU A 248 -45.13 -13.89 -24.51
N ARG A 249 -44.21 -12.92 -24.58
CA ARG A 249 -44.52 -11.55 -25.00
C ARG A 249 -44.98 -11.51 -26.46
N SER A 250 -44.38 -12.31 -27.35
CA SER A 250 -44.81 -12.43 -28.75
C SER A 250 -46.18 -13.11 -28.89
N GLU A 251 -46.53 -14.07 -28.02
CA GLU A 251 -47.82 -14.77 -28.02
C GLU A 251 -48.97 -13.92 -27.46
N LEU A 252 -48.69 -13.02 -26.50
CA LEU A 252 -49.68 -12.14 -25.86
C LEU A 252 -49.81 -10.75 -26.50
N GLY A 253 -48.86 -10.37 -27.37
CA GLY A 253 -48.79 -9.07 -28.04
C GLY A 253 -49.31 -9.06 -29.48
N GLY A 254 -50.00 -10.11 -29.91
CA GLY A 254 -50.69 -10.23 -31.21
C GLY A 254 -52.20 -10.06 -31.09
#